data_AF-A0A945SN96-F1
#
_entry.id   AF-A0A945SN96-F1
#
_cell.length_a   1.000
_cell.length_b   1.000
_cell.length_c   1.000
_cell.angle_alpha   90.00
_cell.angle_beta   90.00
_cell.angle_gamma   90.00
#
_symmetry.space_group_name_H-M   'P 1'
#
loop_
_entity.id
_entity.type
_entity.pdbx_description
1 polymer ?
#
loop_
_entity_poly.entity_id
_entity_poly.type
_entity_poly.pdbx_seq_one_letter_code
_entity_poly.pdbx_strand_id
1 'polypeptide(L)' 'MPSIRVRENENFDYALRRFKRAVEKAGTVAEAREREFYEKPTQVRKRKSAAAVKRTQKRVSRERSTMRRNRGLLSR' A
#
# COMPACT_ATOMS: atom_id res chain seq x y z
N MET A 1 10.89 3.04 12.58
CA MET A 1 9.56 3.54 12.98
C MET A 1 9.34 4.93 12.38
N PRO A 2 8.12 5.25 11.90
CA PRO A 2 7.82 6.56 11.32
C PRO A 2 7.70 7.65 12.39
N SER A 3 8.29 8.81 12.15
CA SER A 3 8.13 10.01 12.98
C SER A 3 7.45 11.12 12.18
N ILE A 4 6.45 11.77 12.77
CA ILE A 4 5.74 12.91 12.19
C ILE A 4 5.74 14.04 13.19
N ARG A 5 6.26 15.20 12.75
CA ARG A 5 6.21 16.45 13.51
C ARG A 5 4.95 17.20 13.10
N VAL A 6 4.09 17.49 14.06
CA VAL A 6 2.87 18.29 13.88
C VAL A 6 3.25 19.77 14.01
N ARG A 7 2.74 20.62 13.13
CA ARG A 7 2.91 22.08 13.19
C ARG A 7 1.71 22.69 13.90
N GLU A 8 1.89 23.84 14.55
CA GLU A 8 0.90 24.47 15.45
C GLU A 8 -0.44 24.84 14.77
N ASN A 9 -0.47 24.98 13.45
CA ASN A 9 -1.69 25.31 12.67
C ASN A 9 -2.30 24.10 11.92
N GLU A 10 -1.99 22.85 12.31
CA GLU A 10 -2.62 21.67 11.71
C GLU A 10 -3.79 21.14 12.55
N ASN A 11 -4.92 20.86 11.90
CA ASN A 11 -5.98 20.05 12.51
C ASN A 11 -5.44 18.66 12.86
N PHE A 12 -5.64 18.25 14.11
CA PHE A 12 -5.19 16.97 14.67
C PHE A 12 -5.53 15.75 13.81
N ASP A 13 -6.75 15.71 13.26
CA ASP A 13 -7.20 14.61 12.41
C ASP A 13 -6.36 14.42 11.14
N TYR A 14 -5.84 15.53 10.60
CA TYR A 14 -4.99 15.48 9.41
C TYR A 14 -3.61 14.91 9.75
N ALA A 15 -3.05 15.29 10.90
CA ALA A 15 -1.82 14.72 11.42
C ALA A 15 -1.96 13.21 11.69
N LEU A 16 -3.07 12.79 12.32
CA LEU A 16 -3.38 11.38 12.57
C LEU A 16 -3.47 10.57 11.27
N ARG A 17 -4.14 11.12 10.25
CA ARG A 17 -4.24 10.46 8.95
C ARG A 17 -2.87 10.30 8.29
N ARG A 18 -1.99 11.30 8.41
CA ARG A 18 -0.61 11.24 7.91
C ARG A 18 0.19 10.17 8.65
N PHE A 19 -0.02 10.04 9.95
CA PHE A 19 0.60 9.02 10.79
C PHE A 19 0.18 7.61 10.43
N LYS A 20 -1.14 7.36 10.31
CA LYS A 20 -1.66 6.06 9.86
C LYS A 20 -1.06 5.65 8.51
N ARG A 21 -1.02 6.58 7.54
CA ARG A 21 -0.39 6.33 6.23
C ARG A 21 1.12 6.06 6.33
N ALA A 22 1.84 6.74 7.20
CA ALA A 22 3.28 6.53 7.38
C ALA A 22 3.58 5.16 8.01
N VAL A 23 2.78 4.72 8.99
CA VAL A 23 2.86 3.38 9.59
C VAL A 23 2.53 2.29 8.57
N GLU A 24 1.47 2.48 7.79
CA GLU A 24 1.10 1.56 6.71
C GLU A 24 2.17 1.48 5.63
N LYS A 25 2.74 2.61 5.22
CA LYS A 25 3.81 2.68 4.20
C LYS A 25 5.10 2.03 4.70
N ALA A 26 5.43 2.21 5.97
CA ALA A 26 6.58 1.57 6.60
C ALA A 26 6.39 0.04 6.73
N GLY A 27 5.16 -0.47 6.59
CA GLY A 27 4.87 -1.90 6.65
C GLY A 27 5.01 -2.50 8.05
N THR A 28 5.12 -1.67 9.10
CA THR A 28 5.43 -2.12 10.47
C THR A 28 4.40 -3.13 11.01
N VAL A 29 3.12 -2.94 10.71
CA VAL A 29 2.04 -3.86 11.10
C VAL A 29 2.09 -5.16 10.29
N ALA A 30 2.45 -5.08 9.00
CA ALA A 30 2.58 -6.26 8.17
C ALA A 30 3.78 -7.11 8.60
N GLU A 31 4.90 -6.46 8.92
CA GLU A 31 6.10 -7.09 9.45
C GLU A 31 5.87 -7.76 10.81
N ALA A 32 5.11 -7.13 11.71
CA ALA A 32 4.73 -7.76 12.97
C ALA A 32 3.98 -9.08 12.75
N ARG A 33 2.97 -9.09 11.87
CA ARG A 33 2.19 -10.29 11.52
C ARG A 33 3.02 -11.38 10.84
N GLU A 34 4.00 -10.99 10.02
CA GLU A 34 4.91 -11.96 9.39
C GLU A 34 5.87 -12.60 10.39
N ARG A 35 6.20 -11.89 11.48
CA ARG A 35 7.12 -12.35 12.53
C ARG A 35 6.43 -13.12 13.67
N GLU A 36 5.10 -13.13 13.73
CA GLU A 36 4.34 -13.87 14.74
C GLU A 36 4.61 -15.39 14.70
N PHE A 37 4.91 -15.94 13.53
CA PHE A 37 5.17 -17.36 13.33
C PHE A 37 6.44 -17.58 12.53
N TYR A 38 7.17 -18.66 12.83
CA TYR A 38 8.30 -19.06 11.99
C TYR A 38 7.80 -19.52 10.62
N GLU A 39 8.22 -18.82 9.57
CA GLU A 39 8.00 -19.20 8.19
C GLU A 39 9.29 -19.78 7.59
N LYS A 40 9.20 -20.96 6.96
CA LYS A 40 10.36 -21.56 6.29
C LYS A 40 10.87 -20.63 5.17
N PRO A 41 12.18 -20.54 4.93
CA PRO A 41 12.75 -19.63 3.92
C PRO A 41 12.13 -19.77 2.51
N THR A 42 11.74 -20.99 2.14
CA THR A 42 11.07 -21.29 0.86
C THR A 42 9.65 -20.72 0.79
N GLN A 43 8.90 -20.76 1.90
CA GLN A 43 7.56 -20.18 1.98
C GLN A 43 7.61 -18.65 1.90
N VAL A 44 8.58 -18.01 2.57
CA VAL A 44 8.83 -16.56 2.45
C VAL A 44 9.07 -16.16 0.99
N ARG A 45 9.91 -16.90 0.26
CA ARG A 45 10.19 -16.64 -1.16
C ARG A 45 8.92 -16.76 -2.02
N LYS A 46 8.12 -17.81 -1.82
CA LYS A 46 6.85 -18.03 -2.53
C LYS A 46 5.81 -16.94 -2.22
N ARG A 47 5.71 -16.51 -0.95
CA ARG A 47 4.81 -15.42 -0.54
C ARG A 47 5.19 -14.09 -1.20
N LYS A 48 6.48 -13.75 -1.21
CA LYS A 48 7.00 -12.53 -1.82
C LYS A 48 6.75 -12.49 -3.34
N SER A 49 6.97 -13.60 -4.05
CA SER A 49 6.71 -13.66 -5.49
C SER A 49 5.22 -13.52 -5.82
N ALA A 50 4.34 -14.22 -5.08
CA ALA A 50 2.89 -14.10 -5.23
C ALA A 50 2.41 -12.67 -4.95
N ALA A 51 2.94 -12.02 -3.92
CA ALA A 51 2.61 -10.64 -3.59
C ALA A 51 3.07 -9.64 -4.68
N ALA A 52 4.21 -9.89 -5.33
CA ALA A 52 4.68 -9.09 -6.46
C ALA A 52 3.76 -9.22 -7.68
N VAL A 53 3.41 -10.46 -8.05
CA VAL A 53 2.48 -10.74 -9.17
C VAL A 53 1.14 -10.06 -8.94
N LYS A 54 0.56 -10.20 -7.74
CA LYS A 54 -0.71 -9.56 -7.37
C LYS A 54 -0.66 -8.04 -7.44
N ARG A 55 0.46 -7.42 -7.06
CA ARG A 55 0.67 -5.96 -7.18
C ARG A 55 0.65 -5.52 -8.64
N THR A 56 1.35 -6.23 -9.51
CA THR A 56 1.38 -5.94 -10.95
C THR A 56 0.01 -6.10 -11.59
N GLN A 57 -0.70 -7.20 -11.29
CA GLN A 57 -2.06 -7.43 -11.79
C GLN A 57 -3.03 -6.32 -11.39
N LYS A 58 -2.97 -5.86 -10.13
CA LYS A 58 -3.78 -4.73 -9.65
C LYS A 58 -3.46 -3.43 -10.38
N ARG A 59 -2.18 -3.17 -10.69
CA ARG A 59 -1.76 -1.98 -11.47
C ARG A 59 -2.34 -2.02 -12.88
N VAL A 60 -2.14 -3.12 -13.61
CA VAL A 60 -2.64 -3.30 -14.97
C VAL A 60 -4.17 -3.21 -15.03
N SER A 61 -4.86 -3.81 -14.06
CA SER A 61 -6.33 -3.71 -13.97
C SER A 61 -6.80 -2.26 -13.82
N ARG A 62 -6.16 -1.47 -12.96
CA ARG A 62 -6.48 -0.04 -12.78
C ARG A 62 -6.22 0.76 -14.06
N GLU A 63 -5.09 0.52 -14.73
CA GLU A 63 -4.73 1.18 -15.99
C GLU A 63 -5.73 0.87 -17.11
N ARG A 64 -6.16 -0.39 -17.23
CA ARG A 64 -7.23 -0.78 -18.16
C ARG A 64 -8.55 -0.07 -17.84
N SER A 65 -8.91 0.03 -16.57
CA SER A 65 -10.13 0.74 -16.12
C SER A 65 -10.06 2.25 -16.38
N THR A 66 -8.90 2.89 -16.22
CA THR A 66 -8.71 4.31 -16.56
C THR A 66 -8.75 4.53 -18.07
N MET A 67 -8.10 3.67 -18.86
CA MET A 67 -8.12 3.77 -20.32
C MET A 67 -9.53 3.61 -20.90
N ARG A 68 -10.33 2.65 -20.39
CA ARG A 68 -11.72 2.49 -20.81
C ARG A 68 -12.57 3.73 -20.53
N ARG A 69 -12.38 4.36 -19.37
CA ARG A 69 -13.09 5.62 -19.03
C ARG A 69 -12.70 6.76 -19.95
N ASN A 70 -11.41 6.96 -20.20
CA ASN A 70 -10.95 8.04 -21.06
C ASN A 70 -11.38 7.86 -22.52
N ARG A 71 -11.38 6.63 -23.04
CA ARG A 71 -11.88 6.35 -24.41
C ARG A 71 -13.37 6.68 -24.58
N GLY A 72 -14.18 6.52 -23.55
CA GLY A 72 -15.60 6.90 -23.59
C GLY A 72 -15.86 8.41 -23.54
N LEU A 73 -14.88 9.20 -23.08
CA LEU A 73 -14.97 10.67 -23.04
C LEU A 73 -14.56 11.32 -24.37
N LEU A 74 -13.68 10.68 -25.14
CA LEU A 74 -13.24 11.12 -26.47
C LEU A 74 -14.24 10.80 -27.60
N SER A 75 -15.31 10.04 -27.30
CA SER A 75 -16.35 9.62 -28.24
C SER A 75 -17.65 10.43 -28.11
N ARG A 76 -17.64 11.52 -27.34
CA ARG A 76 -18.75 12.46 -27.18
C ARG A 76 -18.36 13.83 -27.71
#